data_AF-A0A0D2LZ03-F1
#
_entry.id   AF-A0A0D2LZ03-F1
#
_cell.length_a   1.000
_cell.length_b   1.000
_cell.length_c   1.000
_cell.angle_alpha   90.00
_cell.angle_beta   90.00
_cell.angle_gamma   90.00
#
_symmetry.space_group_name_H-M   'P 1'
#
loop_
_entity.id
_entity.type
_entity.pdbx_description
1 polymer ?
#
loop_
_entity_poly.entity_id
_entity_poly.type
_entity_poly.pdbx_seq_one_letter_code
_entity_poly.pdbx_strand_id
1 'polypeptide(L)'
;MSSSFGADRAWDELRREARRLEGELEVKLLALTKLTSGLEGGYRSSSSSSSRHDHGSGLGPDQLAQAKASEVEALLQRLSDVNDEMGGVIGGGSDARVHTLARHRDVLLEYTQEFRRMESALGAARDRAELLGMGGEAAPLLGVQVHNASGALLRERTQLAASAGYVDDMLAQAQTVTRNLLEQRRVFDTVQDKLLSVGERFPVVNGLLNAIRRKKSKDTLVLSGTIAVCTTLILLYIIVR
;
A
#
# COMPACT_ATOMS: atom_id res chain seq x y z
N MET A 1 21.40 -25.09 -13.63
CA MET A 1 19.98 -25.31 -14.00
C MET A 1 19.12 -25.74 -12.79
N SER A 2 19.69 -26.26 -11.71
CA SER A 2 18.97 -26.60 -10.47
C SER A 2 18.68 -25.39 -9.55
N SER A 3 19.48 -24.32 -9.60
CA SER A 3 19.32 -23.14 -8.75
C SER A 3 18.12 -22.26 -9.11
N SER A 4 17.75 -22.15 -10.39
CA SER A 4 16.60 -21.35 -10.84
C SER A 4 15.25 -21.96 -10.42
N PHE A 5 15.12 -23.28 -10.48
CA PHE A 5 13.91 -24.00 -10.05
C PHE A 5 13.64 -23.87 -8.54
N GLY A 6 14.70 -23.78 -7.73
CA GLY A 6 14.58 -23.53 -6.30
C GLY A 6 14.09 -22.11 -5.99
N ALA A 7 14.65 -21.11 -6.69
CA ALA A 7 14.23 -19.71 -6.54
C ALA A 7 12.77 -19.48 -6.97
N ASP A 8 12.31 -20.16 -8.02
CA ASP A 8 10.92 -20.06 -8.49
C ASP A 8 9.92 -20.64 -7.48
N ARG A 9 10.25 -21.79 -6.87
CA ARG A 9 9.42 -22.39 -5.81
C ARG A 9 9.41 -21.54 -4.54
N ALA A 10 10.57 -21.02 -4.12
CA ALA A 10 10.67 -20.14 -2.96
C ALA A 10 9.87 -18.85 -3.17
N TRP A 11 9.96 -18.25 -4.35
CA TRP A 11 9.18 -17.09 -4.74
C TRP A 11 7.66 -17.34 -4.68
N ASP A 12 7.21 -18.46 -5.25
CA ASP A 12 5.78 -18.79 -5.26
C ASP A 12 5.25 -19.06 -3.85
N GLU A 13 6.06 -19.65 -2.96
CA GLU A 13 5.69 -19.88 -1.57
C GLU A 13 5.57 -18.55 -0.80
N LEU A 14 6.56 -17.68 -0.91
CA LEU A 14 6.53 -16.35 -0.29
C LEU A 14 5.33 -15.51 -0.77
N ARG A 15 4.98 -15.58 -2.06
CA ARG A 15 3.78 -14.92 -2.58
C ARG A 15 2.47 -15.49 -2.06
N ARG A 16 2.41 -16.79 -1.77
CA ARG A 16 1.22 -17.38 -1.14
C ARG A 16 1.13 -16.94 0.32
N GLU A 17 2.26 -16.93 1.03
CA GLU A 17 2.31 -16.49 2.41
C GLU A 17 1.93 -15.01 2.55
N ALA A 18 2.46 -14.12 1.70
CA ALA A 18 2.10 -12.71 1.70
C ALA A 18 0.59 -12.51 1.47
N ARG A 19 -0.01 -13.16 0.46
CA ARG A 19 -1.46 -13.08 0.23
C ARG A 19 -2.29 -13.62 1.40
N ARG A 20 -1.80 -14.65 2.08
CA ARG A 20 -2.46 -15.20 3.28
C ARG A 20 -2.41 -14.18 4.42
N LEU A 21 -1.26 -13.55 4.66
CA LEU A 21 -1.07 -12.52 5.69
C LEU A 21 -1.88 -11.27 5.39
N GLU A 22 -1.95 -10.84 4.13
CA GLU A 22 -2.80 -9.71 3.70
C GLU A 22 -4.27 -9.95 4.00
N GLY A 23 -4.80 -11.14 3.68
CA GLY A 23 -6.20 -11.48 4.00
C GLY A 23 -6.47 -11.58 5.50
N GLU A 24 -5.48 -12.06 6.28
CA GLU A 24 -5.60 -12.09 7.74
C GLU A 24 -5.58 -10.67 8.34
N LEU A 25 -4.71 -9.80 7.84
CA LEU A 25 -4.64 -8.38 8.21
C LEU A 25 -5.97 -7.68 7.92
N GLU A 26 -6.55 -7.84 6.73
CA GLU A 26 -7.82 -7.23 6.35
C GLU A 26 -8.94 -7.56 7.37
N VAL A 27 -9.10 -8.84 7.72
CA VAL A 27 -10.11 -9.29 8.69
C VAL A 27 -9.87 -8.69 10.08
N LYS A 28 -8.61 -8.64 10.53
CA LYS A 28 -8.25 -8.14 11.87
C LYS A 28 -8.37 -6.62 11.95
N LEU A 29 -7.98 -5.89 10.91
CA LEU A 29 -8.13 -4.43 10.80
C LEU A 29 -9.62 -4.05 10.81
N LEU A 30 -10.47 -4.79 10.09
CA LEU A 30 -11.93 -4.59 10.14
C LEU A 30 -12.50 -4.86 11.54
N ALA A 31 -12.02 -5.88 12.25
CA ALA A 31 -12.43 -6.16 13.63
C ALA A 31 -12.00 -5.03 14.59
N LEU A 32 -10.77 -4.52 14.47
CA LEU A 32 -10.28 -3.37 15.23
C LEU A 32 -11.09 -2.10 14.94
N THR A 33 -11.44 -1.85 13.68
CA THR A 33 -12.27 -0.70 13.29
C THR A 33 -13.65 -0.77 13.96
N LYS A 34 -14.27 -1.95 13.99
CA LYS A 34 -15.56 -2.17 14.67
C LYS A 34 -15.45 -1.96 16.18
N LEU A 35 -14.39 -2.46 16.82
CA LEU A 35 -14.16 -2.26 18.25
C LEU A 35 -13.95 -0.78 18.58
N THR A 36 -13.14 -0.08 17.78
CA THR A 36 -12.88 1.36 17.93
C THR A 36 -14.17 2.17 17.76
N SER A 37 -14.98 1.86 16.73
CA SER A 37 -16.27 2.51 16.49
C SER A 37 -17.29 2.21 17.59
N GLY A 38 -17.28 0.99 18.14
CA GLY A 38 -18.10 0.62 19.30
C GLY A 38 -17.72 1.39 20.56
N LEU A 39 -16.41 1.61 20.77
CA LEU A 39 -15.89 2.49 21.81
C LEU A 39 -16.19 3.97 21.56
N GLU A 40 -16.46 4.44 20.34
CA GLU A 40 -16.92 5.82 20.15
C GLU A 40 -18.44 5.95 20.28
N GLY A 41 -19.19 4.93 19.82
CA GLY A 41 -20.66 4.93 19.80
C GLY A 41 -21.31 4.66 21.15
N GLY A 42 -20.75 3.76 21.97
CA GLY A 42 -21.28 3.44 23.30
C GLY A 42 -21.31 4.63 24.26
N TYR A 43 -20.39 5.58 24.08
CA TYR A 43 -20.26 6.74 24.96
C TYR A 43 -21.25 7.86 24.60
N ARG A 44 -21.59 8.01 23.31
CA ARG A 44 -22.60 8.97 22.82
C ARG A 44 -24.01 8.64 23.29
N SER A 45 -24.30 7.36 23.54
CA SER A 45 -25.60 6.91 24.07
C SER A 45 -25.71 7.00 25.59
N SER A 46 -24.57 7.01 26.31
CA SER A 46 -24.55 7.12 27.78
C SER A 46 -24.98 8.52 28.28
N SER A 47 -24.90 9.56 27.44
CA SER A 47 -25.33 10.91 27.80
C SER A 47 -26.85 11.11 27.83
N SER A 48 -27.66 10.09 27.48
CA SER A 48 -29.13 10.21 27.42
C SER A 48 -29.91 9.25 28.33
N SER A 49 -29.27 8.38 29.11
CA SER A 49 -29.98 7.49 30.03
C SER A 49 -29.30 7.38 31.38
N SER A 50 -29.73 8.23 32.30
CA SER A 50 -29.56 8.05 33.74
C SER A 50 -30.28 6.79 34.20
N SER A 51 -29.63 5.63 34.19
CA SER A 51 -30.01 4.48 35.01
C SER A 51 -28.93 3.39 34.98
N ARG A 52 -28.52 2.96 36.18
CA ARG A 52 -27.79 1.73 36.52
C ARG A 52 -26.27 1.74 36.32
N HIS A 53 -25.59 2.11 37.41
CA HIS A 53 -24.71 1.21 38.16
C HIS A 53 -24.21 -0.02 37.38
N ASP A 54 -23.07 0.12 36.71
CA ASP A 54 -22.12 -0.98 36.47
C ASP A 54 -20.69 -0.41 36.44
N HIS A 55 -20.17 -0.10 37.62
CA HIS A 55 -18.77 0.26 37.87
C HIS A 55 -17.87 -0.99 37.74
N GLY A 56 -17.81 -1.61 36.56
CA GLY A 56 -17.18 -2.92 36.42
C GLY A 56 -16.33 -3.22 35.17
N SER A 57 -16.50 -2.56 34.03
CA SER A 57 -15.93 -3.13 32.78
C SER A 57 -15.45 -2.13 31.73
N GLY A 58 -14.75 -1.07 32.15
CA GLY A 58 -13.95 -0.25 31.23
C GLY A 58 -12.64 -0.93 30.79
N LEU A 59 -12.13 -1.85 31.61
CA LEU A 59 -10.83 -2.52 31.40
C LEU A 59 -10.89 -3.71 30.42
N GLY A 60 -12.05 -4.34 30.27
CA GLY A 60 -12.23 -5.52 29.40
C GLY A 60 -12.18 -5.23 27.90
N PRO A 61 -12.94 -4.26 27.36
CA PRO A 61 -12.89 -3.93 25.94
C PRO A 61 -11.58 -3.25 25.56
N ASP A 62 -10.94 -2.56 26.51
CA ASP A 62 -9.69 -1.86 26.28
C ASP A 62 -8.47 -2.80 26.18
N GLN A 63 -8.36 -3.76 27.11
CA GLN A 63 -7.37 -4.83 27.03
C GLN A 63 -7.57 -5.70 25.78
N LEU A 64 -8.82 -5.95 25.39
CA LEU A 64 -9.13 -6.68 24.16
C LEU A 64 -8.69 -5.90 22.92
N ALA A 65 -8.94 -4.59 22.86
CA ALA A 65 -8.49 -3.74 21.77
C ALA A 65 -6.96 -3.69 21.69
N GLN A 66 -6.27 -3.59 22.82
CA GLN A 66 -4.81 -3.61 22.87
C GLN A 66 -4.21 -4.96 22.47
N ALA A 67 -4.80 -6.08 22.93
CA ALA A 67 -4.38 -7.42 22.50
C ALA A 67 -4.55 -7.58 20.97
N LYS A 68 -5.67 -7.10 20.42
CA LYS A 68 -5.91 -7.12 18.96
C LYS A 68 -4.96 -6.19 18.21
N ALA A 69 -4.59 -5.04 18.77
CA ALA A 69 -3.61 -4.15 18.18
C ALA A 69 -2.23 -4.81 18.10
N SER A 70 -1.78 -5.44 19.20
CA SER A 70 -0.49 -6.17 19.22
C SER A 70 -0.46 -7.36 18.25
N GLU A 71 -1.59 -8.04 18.06
CA GLU A 71 -1.74 -9.13 17.08
C GLU A 71 -1.57 -8.61 15.64
N VAL A 72 -2.15 -7.45 15.32
CA VAL A 72 -2.01 -6.81 14.01
C VAL A 72 -0.59 -6.31 13.78
N GLU A 73 0.05 -5.72 14.79
CA GLU A 73 1.44 -5.29 14.70
C GLU A 73 2.39 -6.47 14.39
N ALA A 74 2.19 -7.61 15.04
CA ALA A 74 2.95 -8.83 14.75
C ALA A 74 2.72 -9.35 13.32
N LEU A 75 1.50 -9.25 12.80
CA LEU A 75 1.18 -9.63 11.42
C LEU A 75 1.80 -8.66 10.39
N LEU A 76 1.79 -7.35 10.67
CA LEU A 76 2.45 -6.34 9.84
C LEU A 76 3.97 -6.57 9.77
N GLN A 77 4.60 -6.85 10.90
CA GLN A 77 6.02 -7.18 10.96
C GLN A 77 6.33 -8.43 10.13
N ARG A 78 5.53 -9.48 10.29
CA ARG A 78 5.72 -10.72 9.51
C ARG A 78 5.54 -10.51 8.01
N LEU A 79 4.58 -9.68 7.59
CA LEU A 79 4.42 -9.33 6.17
C LEU A 79 5.63 -8.52 5.65
N SER A 80 6.22 -7.65 6.49
CA SER A 80 7.46 -6.95 6.16
C SER A 80 8.61 -7.92 5.93
N ASP A 81 8.81 -8.86 6.85
CA ASP A 81 9.89 -9.85 6.75
C ASP A 81 9.74 -10.69 5.47
N VAL A 82 8.52 -11.14 5.16
CA VAL A 82 8.21 -11.89 3.92
C VAL A 82 8.46 -11.04 2.66
N ASN A 83 8.16 -9.74 2.70
CA ASN A 83 8.44 -8.81 1.59
C ASN A 83 9.96 -8.59 1.40
N ASP A 84 10.74 -8.58 2.47
CA ASP A 84 12.20 -8.46 2.41
C ASP A 84 12.85 -9.75 1.90
N GLU A 85 12.36 -10.92 2.34
CA GLU A 85 12.75 -12.23 1.81
C GLU A 85 12.43 -12.33 0.31
N MET A 86 11.24 -11.87 -0.11
CA MET A 86 10.88 -11.75 -1.52
C MET A 86 11.87 -10.86 -2.29
N GLY A 87 12.28 -9.74 -1.70
CA GLY A 87 13.32 -8.86 -2.26
C GLY A 87 14.65 -9.57 -2.47
N GLY A 88 15.07 -10.40 -1.51
CA GLY A 88 16.30 -11.20 -1.60
C GLY A 88 16.27 -12.25 -2.72
N VAL A 89 15.11 -12.86 -2.98
CA VAL A 89 14.93 -13.86 -4.06
C VAL A 89 14.87 -13.20 -5.46
N ILE A 90 14.54 -11.90 -5.55
CA ILE A 90 14.42 -11.17 -6.82
C ILE A 90 15.76 -10.71 -7.42
N GLY A 91 16.92 -10.89 -6.76
CA GLY A 91 18.25 -10.43 -7.22
C GLY A 91 18.76 -11.01 -8.57
N GLY A 92 18.06 -10.71 -9.67
CA GLY A 92 18.19 -11.28 -11.01
C GLY A 92 16.86 -11.69 -11.70
N GLY A 93 15.70 -11.42 -11.08
CA GLY A 93 14.37 -11.86 -11.53
C GLY A 93 13.69 -11.00 -12.61
N SER A 94 12.67 -11.56 -13.26
CA SER A 94 11.85 -10.90 -14.29
C SER A 94 11.12 -9.64 -13.78
N ASP A 95 10.93 -8.65 -14.66
CA ASP A 95 10.20 -7.38 -14.42
C ASP A 95 8.83 -7.59 -13.73
N ALA A 96 8.17 -8.71 -14.03
CA ALA A 96 6.90 -9.08 -13.41
C ALA A 96 7.02 -9.37 -11.90
N ARG A 97 8.14 -9.94 -11.43
CA ARG A 97 8.38 -10.19 -10.00
C ARG A 97 8.67 -8.90 -9.25
N VAL A 98 9.46 -8.02 -9.87
CA VAL A 98 9.74 -6.68 -9.34
C VAL A 98 8.45 -5.89 -9.16
N HIS A 99 7.59 -5.85 -10.17
CA HIS A 99 6.28 -5.17 -10.08
C HIS A 99 5.37 -5.79 -9.01
N THR A 100 5.35 -7.12 -8.92
CA THR A 100 4.58 -7.82 -7.88
C THR A 100 5.06 -7.46 -6.48
N LEU A 101 6.37 -7.46 -6.24
CA LEU A 101 6.93 -7.07 -4.95
C LEU A 101 6.61 -5.61 -4.61
N ALA A 102 6.72 -4.71 -5.59
CA ALA A 102 6.34 -3.31 -5.41
C ALA A 102 4.89 -3.20 -4.93
N ARG A 103 3.97 -3.97 -5.54
CA ARG A 103 2.57 -4.00 -5.11
C ARG A 103 2.39 -4.51 -3.68
N HIS A 104 3.09 -5.58 -3.28
CA HIS A 104 3.02 -6.08 -1.90
C HIS A 104 3.58 -5.07 -0.88
N ARG A 105 4.58 -4.27 -1.26
CA ARG A 105 5.09 -3.17 -0.44
C ARG A 105 4.08 -2.04 -0.29
N ASP A 106 3.41 -1.66 -1.38
CA ASP A 106 2.35 -0.64 -1.34
C ASP A 106 1.21 -1.06 -0.41
N VAL A 107 0.77 -2.32 -0.51
CA VAL A 107 -0.30 -2.88 0.34
C VAL A 107 0.13 -2.89 1.82
N LEU A 108 1.38 -3.26 2.13
CA LEU A 108 1.90 -3.19 3.49
C LEU A 108 1.88 -1.76 4.05
N LEU A 109 2.26 -0.77 3.24
CA LEU A 109 2.24 0.64 3.65
C LEU A 109 0.81 1.11 3.93
N GLU A 110 -0.15 0.73 3.09
CA GLU A 110 -1.58 1.04 3.26
C GLU A 110 -2.09 0.47 4.59
N TYR A 111 -1.87 -0.83 4.87
CA TYR A 111 -2.27 -1.43 6.14
C TYR A 111 -1.59 -0.82 7.36
N THR A 112 -0.31 -0.47 7.25
CA THR A 112 0.42 0.20 8.34
C THR A 112 -0.17 1.58 8.64
N GLN A 113 -0.53 2.34 7.59
CA GLN A 113 -1.17 3.65 7.75
C GLN A 113 -2.56 3.53 8.36
N GLU A 114 -3.36 2.56 7.91
CA GLU A 114 -4.68 2.28 8.49
C GLU A 114 -4.58 1.88 9.96
N PHE A 115 -3.62 1.02 10.30
CA PHE A 115 -3.37 0.62 11.68
C PHE A 115 -3.04 1.81 12.58
N ARG A 116 -2.11 2.68 12.17
CA ARG A 116 -1.77 3.91 12.92
C ARG A 116 -2.97 4.84 13.10
N ARG A 117 -3.81 4.97 12.07
CA ARG A 117 -5.04 5.76 12.15
C ARG A 117 -5.99 5.18 13.20
N MET A 118 -6.11 3.85 13.27
CA MET A 118 -6.93 3.19 14.29
C MET A 118 -6.35 3.32 15.69
N GLU A 119 -5.03 3.20 15.87
CA GLU A 119 -4.39 3.43 17.17
C GLU A 119 -4.62 4.86 17.67
N SER A 120 -4.47 5.86 16.81
CA SER A 120 -4.78 7.25 17.14
C SER A 120 -6.25 7.43 17.54
N ALA A 121 -7.19 6.81 16.82
CA ALA A 121 -8.61 6.85 17.15
C ALA A 121 -8.91 6.15 18.49
N LEU A 122 -8.26 5.02 18.77
CA LEU A 122 -8.39 4.30 20.04
C LEU A 122 -7.81 5.11 21.21
N GLY A 123 -6.65 5.74 21.03
CA GLY A 123 -6.07 6.67 21.99
C GLY A 123 -6.99 7.86 22.27
N ALA A 124 -7.53 8.51 21.24
CA ALA A 124 -8.48 9.61 21.40
C ALA A 124 -9.78 9.18 22.10
N ALA A 125 -10.25 7.95 21.87
CA ALA A 125 -11.40 7.38 22.56
C ALA A 125 -11.10 7.13 24.06
N ARG A 126 -9.90 6.62 24.38
CA ARG A 126 -9.41 6.44 25.76
C ARG A 126 -9.28 7.76 26.50
N ASP A 127 -8.62 8.75 25.90
CA ASP A 127 -8.44 10.07 26.51
C ASP A 127 -9.79 10.72 26.83
N ARG A 128 -10.78 10.58 25.93
CA ARG A 128 -12.15 11.02 26.21
C ARG A 128 -12.79 10.25 27.38
N ALA A 129 -12.59 8.94 27.45
CA ALA A 129 -13.10 8.12 28.55
C ALA A 129 -12.46 8.51 29.89
N GLU A 130 -11.16 8.77 29.92
CA GLU A 130 -10.45 9.23 31.13
C GLU A 130 -10.91 10.62 31.57
N LEU A 131 -11.04 11.56 30.62
CA LEU A 131 -11.54 12.92 30.91
C LEU A 131 -12.98 12.92 31.45
N LEU A 132 -13.84 12.00 31.00
CA LEU A 132 -15.21 11.86 31.50
C LEU A 132 -15.28 11.06 32.80
N GLY A 133 -14.44 10.04 32.97
CA GLY A 133 -14.31 9.26 34.20
C GLY A 133 -13.82 10.10 35.37
N MET A 134 -12.86 10.99 35.14
CA MET A 134 -12.36 11.94 36.14
C MET A 134 -13.40 13.01 36.52
N GLY A 135 -14.38 13.28 35.64
CA GLY A 135 -15.45 14.27 35.88
C GLY A 135 -16.67 13.72 36.65
N GLY A 136 -16.80 12.40 36.79
CA GLY A 136 -17.98 11.75 37.38
C GLY A 136 -17.95 11.57 38.89
N GLU A 137 -16.78 11.38 39.52
CA GLU A 137 -16.68 11.00 40.94
C GLU A 137 -16.04 12.07 41.86
N ALA A 138 -15.47 13.15 41.31
CA ALA A 138 -14.67 14.11 42.09
C ALA A 138 -15.11 15.57 41.97
N ALA A 139 -16.40 15.83 41.79
CA ALA A 139 -16.95 17.16 42.03
C ALA A 139 -17.71 17.17 43.37
N PRO A 140 -17.05 17.41 44.52
CA PRO A 140 -17.77 17.94 45.66
C PRO A 140 -18.32 19.29 45.22
N LEU A 141 -19.65 19.34 45.18
CA LEU A 141 -20.47 20.54 45.06
C LEU A 141 -20.08 21.49 46.20
N LEU A 142 -19.01 22.28 46.07
CA LEU A 142 -18.72 23.46 46.91
C LEU A 142 -17.42 24.13 46.45
N GLY A 143 -17.50 25.33 45.86
CA GLY A 143 -16.32 26.18 45.71
C GLY A 143 -16.28 27.12 44.51
N VAL A 144 -17.19 28.09 44.47
CA VAL A 144 -16.90 29.48 44.07
C VAL A 144 -16.37 29.71 42.64
N GLN A 145 -17.24 30.36 41.87
CA GLN A 145 -17.17 31.00 40.55
C GLN A 145 -15.94 31.89 40.20
N VAL A 146 -14.77 31.73 40.82
CA VAL A 146 -13.57 32.55 40.55
C VAL A 146 -12.40 31.73 39.97
N HIS A 147 -12.40 30.39 40.11
CA HIS A 147 -11.30 29.53 39.63
C HIS A 147 -11.45 29.02 38.18
N ASN A 148 -12.57 29.33 37.51
CA ASN A 148 -12.86 28.85 36.16
C ASN A 148 -11.96 29.46 35.08
N ALA A 149 -11.55 30.73 35.20
CA ALA A 149 -10.71 31.37 34.19
C ALA A 149 -9.29 30.78 34.18
N SER A 150 -8.66 30.63 35.36
CA SER A 150 -7.31 30.07 35.47
C SER A 150 -7.27 28.56 35.16
N GLY A 151 -8.29 27.80 35.56
CA GLY A 151 -8.43 26.38 35.19
C GLY A 151 -8.69 26.18 33.69
N ALA A 152 -9.52 27.04 33.08
CA ALA A 152 -9.74 27.03 31.64
C ALA A 152 -8.47 27.38 30.85
N LEU A 153 -7.72 28.39 31.30
CA LEU A 153 -6.46 28.79 30.67
C LEU A 153 -5.36 27.73 30.78
N LEU A 154 -5.27 27.02 31.91
CA LEU A 154 -4.34 25.88 32.05
C LEU A 154 -4.70 24.73 31.12
N ARG A 155 -6.01 24.44 30.98
CA ARG A 155 -6.52 23.42 30.06
C ARG A 155 -6.27 23.81 28.60
N GLU A 156 -6.48 25.06 28.26
CA GLU A 156 -6.15 25.63 26.95
C GLU A 156 -4.65 25.54 26.68
N ARG A 157 -3.80 25.81 27.67
CA ARG A 157 -2.34 25.66 27.53
C ARG A 157 -1.93 24.21 27.29
N THR A 158 -2.55 23.24 27.95
CA THR A 158 -2.29 21.82 27.69
C THR A 158 -2.78 21.39 26.31
N GLN A 159 -3.91 21.93 25.83
CA GLN A 159 -4.40 21.68 24.48
C GLN A 159 -3.50 22.32 23.42
N LEU A 160 -2.98 23.53 23.69
CA LEU A 160 -1.99 24.19 22.82
C LEU A 160 -0.69 23.40 22.76
N ALA A 161 -0.20 22.90 23.89
CA ALA A 161 1.00 22.04 23.93
C ALA A 161 0.79 20.74 23.15
N ALA A 162 -0.37 20.09 23.30
CA ALA A 162 -0.72 18.91 22.52
C ALA A 162 -0.81 19.24 21.01
N SER A 163 -1.46 20.35 20.65
CA SER A 163 -1.56 20.81 19.25
C SER A 163 -0.19 21.12 18.63
N ALA A 164 0.76 21.64 19.41
CA ALA A 164 2.11 21.89 18.95
C ALA A 164 2.86 20.59 18.62
N GLY A 165 2.65 19.52 19.40
CA GLY A 165 3.19 18.19 19.09
C GLY A 165 2.63 17.63 17.78
N TYR A 166 1.31 17.72 17.56
CA TYR A 166 0.69 17.27 16.32
C TYR A 166 1.15 18.05 15.08
N VAL A 167 1.43 19.35 15.23
CA VAL A 167 1.99 20.17 14.14
C VAL A 167 3.42 19.72 13.81
N ASP A 168 4.22 19.36 14.80
CA ASP A 168 5.58 18.86 14.57
C ASP A 168 5.58 17.48 13.89
N ASP A 169 4.66 16.59 14.29
CA ASP A 169 4.45 15.31 13.61
C ASP A 169 3.96 15.50 12.16
N MET A 170 3.03 16.43 11.93
CA MET A 170 2.60 16.81 10.58
C MET A 170 3.76 17.38 9.75
N LEU A 171 4.65 18.17 10.36
CA LEU A 171 5.82 18.72 9.69
C LEU A 171 6.83 17.62 9.34
N ALA A 172 7.08 16.69 10.25
CA ALA A 172 7.94 15.53 10.02
C ALA A 172 7.37 14.61 8.92
N GLN A 173 6.05 14.41 8.92
CA GLN A 173 5.35 13.67 7.87
C GLN A 173 5.43 14.40 6.53
N ALA A 174 5.23 15.72 6.50
CA ALA A 174 5.34 16.54 5.29
C ALA A 174 6.77 16.54 4.71
N GLN A 175 7.80 16.57 5.56
CA GLN A 175 9.19 16.43 5.15
C GLN A 175 9.46 15.06 4.53
N THR A 176 8.87 13.99 5.11
CA THR A 176 8.96 12.64 4.56
C THR A 176 8.28 12.53 3.20
N VAL A 177 7.08 13.11 3.04
CA VAL A 177 6.38 13.17 1.75
C VAL A 177 7.20 13.94 0.71
N THR A 178 7.80 15.07 1.09
CA THR A 178 8.66 15.86 0.19
C THR A 178 9.87 15.05 -0.28
N ARG A 179 10.50 14.28 0.63
CA ARG A 179 11.61 13.37 0.28
C ARG A 179 11.15 12.28 -0.69
N ASN A 180 10.00 11.65 -0.43
CA ASN A 180 9.41 10.65 -1.33
C ASN A 180 9.10 11.23 -2.72
N LEU A 181 8.56 12.45 -2.80
CA LEU A 181 8.30 13.12 -4.08
C LEU A 181 9.60 13.44 -4.84
N LEU A 182 10.67 13.81 -4.14
CA LEU A 182 11.99 14.03 -4.73
C LEU A 182 12.62 12.72 -5.24
N GLU A 183 12.45 11.61 -4.51
CA GLU A 183 12.87 10.28 -4.96
C GLU A 183 12.07 9.81 -6.17
N GLN A 184 10.74 9.99 -6.16
CA GLN A 184 9.89 9.72 -7.32
C GLN A 184 10.30 10.54 -8.54
N ARG A 185 10.68 11.81 -8.37
CA ARG A 185 11.22 12.64 -9.46
C ARG A 185 12.48 12.04 -10.08
N ARG A 186 13.41 11.52 -9.28
CA ARG A 186 14.62 10.83 -9.80
C ARG A 186 14.25 9.57 -10.58
N VAL A 187 13.23 8.83 -10.15
CA VAL A 187 12.73 7.68 -10.90
C VAL A 187 12.15 8.12 -12.23
N PHE A 188 11.38 9.21 -12.29
CA PHE A 188 10.87 9.78 -13.54
C PHE A 188 11.98 10.25 -14.48
N ASP A 189 13.03 10.93 -13.98
CA ASP A 189 14.18 11.31 -14.79
C ASP A 189 14.87 10.05 -15.37
N THR A 190 15.02 9.00 -14.57
CA THR A 190 15.58 7.71 -15.02
C THR A 190 14.70 7.03 -16.08
N VAL A 191 13.37 7.09 -15.94
CA VAL A 191 12.42 6.57 -16.94
C VAL A 191 12.51 7.39 -18.22
N GLN A 192 12.61 8.72 -18.12
CA GLN A 192 12.77 9.61 -19.27
C GLN A 192 14.07 9.29 -20.04
N ASP A 193 15.19 9.11 -19.34
CA ASP A 193 16.47 8.72 -19.94
C ASP A 193 16.39 7.36 -20.64
N LYS A 194 15.73 6.37 -20.01
CA LYS A 194 15.47 5.06 -20.64
C LYS A 194 14.58 5.21 -21.86
N LEU A 195 13.55 6.05 -21.82
CA LEU A 195 12.62 6.27 -22.93
C LEU A 195 13.32 6.95 -24.11
N LEU A 196 14.19 7.93 -23.85
CA LEU A 196 15.06 8.54 -24.86
C LEU A 196 16.01 7.49 -25.47
N SER A 197 16.64 6.64 -24.64
CA SER A 197 17.51 5.56 -25.12
C SER A 197 16.78 4.51 -25.98
N VAL A 198 15.49 4.27 -25.71
CA VAL A 198 14.62 3.41 -26.53
C VAL A 198 14.24 4.13 -27.83
N GLY A 199 13.97 5.44 -27.76
CA GLY A 199 13.74 6.30 -28.92
C GLY A 199 14.91 6.30 -29.91
N GLU A 200 16.15 6.28 -29.42
CA GLU A 200 17.35 6.14 -30.25
C GLU A 200 17.49 4.77 -30.92
N ARG A 201 16.89 3.71 -30.33
CA ARG A 201 16.91 2.35 -30.88
C ARG A 201 15.77 2.07 -31.86
N PHE A 202 14.67 2.81 -31.78
CA PHE A 202 13.55 2.73 -32.72
C PHE A 202 13.93 2.89 -34.21
N PRO A 203 14.79 3.84 -34.64
CA PRO A 203 15.20 3.93 -36.04
C PRO A 203 16.03 2.72 -36.51
N VAL A 204 16.81 2.09 -35.61
CA VAL A 204 17.56 0.87 -35.90
C VAL A 204 16.61 -0.32 -36.10
N VAL A 205 15.56 -0.43 -35.27
CA VAL A 205 14.51 -1.44 -35.43
C VAL A 205 13.74 -1.26 -36.73
N ASN A 206 13.42 -0.02 -37.13
CA ASN A 206 12.81 0.26 -38.43
C ASN A 206 13.73 -0.06 -39.61
N GLY A 207 15.04 0.16 -39.47
CA GLY A 207 16.05 -0.26 -40.45
C GLY A 207 16.11 -1.78 -40.62
N LEU A 208 16.09 -2.53 -39.51
CA LEU A 208 16.07 -4.00 -39.51
C LEU A 208 14.76 -4.54 -40.08
N LEU A 209 13.62 -3.96 -39.72
CA LEU A 209 12.30 -4.33 -40.25
C LEU A 209 12.24 -4.12 -41.78
N ASN A 210 12.76 -2.99 -42.27
CA ASN A 210 12.85 -2.72 -43.71
C ASN A 210 13.82 -3.65 -44.43
N ALA A 211 14.96 -3.99 -43.83
CA ALA A 211 15.92 -4.95 -44.38
C ALA A 211 15.31 -6.36 -44.48
N ILE A 212 14.57 -6.80 -43.47
CA ILE A 212 13.83 -8.07 -43.46
C ILE A 212 12.74 -8.07 -44.55
N ARG A 213 11.98 -6.98 -44.66
CA ARG A 213 10.93 -6.85 -45.68
C ARG A 213 11.50 -6.87 -47.10
N ARG A 214 12.68 -6.26 -47.33
CA ARG A 214 13.42 -6.31 -48.62
C ARG A 214 13.91 -7.71 -48.98
N LYS A 215 14.33 -8.51 -48.01
CA LYS A 215 14.76 -9.89 -48.27
C LYS A 215 13.57 -10.76 -48.65
N LYS A 216 12.45 -10.64 -47.93
CA LYS A 216 11.20 -11.36 -48.22
C LYS A 216 10.60 -10.98 -49.58
N SER A 217 10.70 -9.70 -50.00
CA SER A 217 10.17 -9.28 -51.31
C SER A 217 10.95 -9.86 -52.49
N LYS A 218 12.27 -10.08 -52.35
CA LYS A 218 13.09 -10.68 -53.41
C LYS A 218 12.68 -12.12 -53.69
N ASP A 219 12.44 -12.91 -52.63
CA ASP A 219 12.04 -14.32 -52.77
C ASP A 219 10.64 -14.44 -53.40
N THR A 220 9.70 -13.57 -53.04
CA THR A 220 8.35 -13.54 -53.64
C THR A 220 8.40 -13.10 -55.12
N LEU A 221 9.23 -12.13 -55.46
CA LEU A 221 9.34 -11.63 -56.84
C LEU A 221 9.93 -12.70 -57.76
N VAL A 222 11.01 -13.38 -57.33
CA VAL A 222 11.59 -14.50 -58.09
C VAL A 222 10.56 -15.62 -58.27
N LEU A 223 9.88 -16.06 -57.20
CA LEU A 223 8.87 -17.13 -57.27
C LEU A 223 7.73 -16.81 -58.25
N SER A 224 7.18 -15.59 -58.19
CA SER A 224 6.10 -15.17 -59.10
C SER A 224 6.56 -15.09 -60.56
N GLY A 225 7.81 -14.68 -60.80
CA GLY A 225 8.41 -14.64 -62.14
C GLY A 225 8.55 -16.02 -62.75
N THR A 226 9.02 -17.01 -61.99
CA THR A 226 9.16 -18.39 -62.47
C THR A 226 7.80 -19.00 -62.82
N ILE A 227 6.78 -18.76 -61.99
CA ILE A 227 5.42 -19.26 -62.24
C ILE A 227 4.86 -18.64 -63.53
N ALA A 228 4.98 -17.32 -63.71
CA ALA A 228 4.49 -16.62 -64.90
C ALA A 228 5.18 -17.08 -66.21
N VAL A 229 6.50 -17.33 -66.16
CA VAL A 229 7.23 -17.87 -67.32
C VAL A 229 6.77 -19.29 -67.64
N CYS A 230 6.64 -20.15 -66.64
CA CYS A 230 6.15 -21.52 -66.84
C CYS A 230 4.73 -21.54 -67.42
N THR A 231 3.81 -20.72 -66.90
CA THR A 231 2.44 -20.66 -67.43
C THR A 231 2.38 -20.12 -68.85
N THR A 232 3.20 -19.13 -69.19
CA THR A 232 3.27 -18.55 -70.54
C THR A 232 3.79 -19.57 -71.57
N LEU A 233 4.84 -20.32 -71.22
CA LEU A 233 5.39 -21.37 -72.08
C LEU A 233 4.38 -22.51 -72.30
N ILE A 234 3.66 -22.92 -71.25
CA ILE A 234 2.61 -23.94 -71.35
C ILE A 234 1.48 -23.45 -72.28
N LEU A 235 1.04 -22.20 -72.15
CA LEU A 235 0.02 -21.63 -73.03
C LEU A 235 0.46 -21.56 -74.48
N LEU A 236 1.70 -21.12 -74.75
CA LEU A 236 2.25 -21.10 -76.11
C LEU A 236 2.35 -22.50 -76.70
N TYR A 237 2.77 -23.49 -75.91
CA TYR A 237 2.83 -24.88 -76.36
C TYR A 237 1.44 -25.42 -76.75
N ILE A 238 0.40 -25.08 -75.98
CA ILE A 238 -0.99 -25.47 -76.28
C ILE A 238 -1.51 -24.75 -77.53
N ILE A 239 -1.14 -23.49 -77.76
CA ILE A 239 -1.61 -22.72 -78.93
C ILE A 239 -0.90 -23.16 -80.22
N VAL A 240 0.38 -23.53 -80.13
CA VAL A 240 1.20 -23.92 -81.29
C VAL A 240 0.95 -25.37 -81.72
N ARG A 241 0.43 -26.22 -80.83
CA ARG A 241 0.14 -27.63 -81.10
C ARG A 241 -1.32 -27.87 -81.47
#